data_AF-A0A5C7XKX2-F1
#
_entry.id   AF-A0A5C7XKX2-F1
#
_cell.length_a   1.000
_cell.length_b   1.000
_cell.length_c   1.000
_cell.angle_alpha   90.00
_cell.angle_beta   90.00
_cell.angle_gamma   90.00
#
_symmetry.space_group_name_H-M   'P 1'
#
loop_
_entity.id
_entity.type
_entity.pdbx_description
1 polymer ?
#
loop_
_entity_poly.entity_id
_entity_poly.type
_entity_poly.pdbx_seq_one_letter_code
_entity_poly.pdbx_strand_id
1 'polypeptide(L)'
;MSSKKTEQDLIPHIWDLVIGVVNKLIETHDLYGFGKFQEGMNPRLDVVVKTFNVVDAMLKTLAESGQLDPDEYRQVINSRQCIYHTKRLALALDSDDQDEYDNLISLLSKQAPV
;
A
#
# COMPACT_ATOMS: atom_id res chain seq x y z
N MET A 1 -34.82 -0.22 0.97
CA MET A 1 -33.67 0.06 1.86
C MET A 1 -32.74 -1.14 1.83
N SER A 2 -31.67 -1.13 1.03
CA SER A 2 -30.59 -2.13 1.10
C SER A 2 -29.34 -1.68 0.32
N SER A 3 -28.81 -0.49 0.62
CA SER A 3 -27.54 -0.01 0.02
C SER A 3 -26.44 0.26 1.06
N LYS A 4 -26.75 0.16 2.37
CA LYS A 4 -25.79 0.49 3.45
C LYS A 4 -24.78 -0.62 3.77
N LYS A 5 -25.06 -1.88 3.39
CA LYS A 5 -24.17 -3.01 3.72
C LYS A 5 -22.92 -3.10 2.83
N THR A 6 -22.93 -2.51 1.63
CA THR A 6 -21.82 -2.65 0.67
C THR A 6 -20.71 -1.62 0.86
N GLU A 7 -21.00 -0.46 1.47
CA GLU A 7 -20.00 0.58 1.73
C GLU A 7 -19.23 0.36 3.05
N GLN A 8 -19.90 -0.19 4.09
CA GLN A 8 -19.27 -0.45 5.39
C GLN A 8 -18.19 -1.56 5.34
N ASP A 9 -18.20 -2.40 4.30
CA ASP A 9 -17.19 -3.44 4.11
C ASP A 9 -16.04 -3.00 3.17
N LEU A 10 -16.12 -1.78 2.61
CA LEU A 10 -15.15 -1.32 1.60
C LEU A 10 -13.79 -0.96 2.21
N ILE A 11 -13.77 -0.27 3.35
CA ILE A 11 -12.52 0.18 3.99
C ILE A 11 -11.70 -1.01 4.49
N PRO A 12 -12.28 -1.98 5.24
CA PRO A 12 -11.56 -3.20 5.61
C PRO A 12 -11.04 -3.95 4.39
N HIS A 13 -11.83 -4.05 3.32
CA HIS A 13 -11.38 -4.70 2.09
C HIS A 13 -10.21 -3.97 1.41
N ILE A 14 -10.25 -2.65 1.33
CA ILE A 14 -9.13 -1.85 0.80
C ILE A 14 -7.89 -2.04 1.68
N TRP A 15 -8.05 -2.05 3.00
CA TRP A 15 -6.97 -2.30 3.93
C TRP A 15 -6.30 -3.66 3.67
N ASP A 16 -7.09 -4.73 3.57
CA ASP A 16 -6.58 -6.08 3.28
C ASP A 16 -5.85 -6.15 1.95
N LEU A 17 -6.36 -5.47 0.91
CA LEU A 17 -5.69 -5.38 -0.39
C LEU A 17 -4.33 -4.65 -0.29
N VAL A 18 -4.29 -3.53 0.44
CA VAL A 18 -3.05 -2.77 0.63
C VAL A 18 -2.02 -3.60 1.41
N ILE A 19 -2.42 -4.23 2.51
CA ILE A 19 -1.52 -5.08 3.29
C ILE A 19 -1.06 -6.30 2.49
N GLY A 20 -1.93 -6.93 1.71
CA GLY A 20 -1.54 -8.05 0.85
C GLY A 20 -0.43 -7.67 -0.14
N VAL A 21 -0.49 -6.46 -0.71
CA VAL A 21 0.60 -5.93 -1.54
C VAL A 21 1.85 -5.65 -0.71
N VAL A 22 1.73 -5.02 0.46
CA VAL A 22 2.88 -4.74 1.34
C VAL A 22 3.61 -6.04 1.73
N ASN A 23 2.87 -7.07 2.14
CA ASN A 23 3.43 -8.39 2.42
C ASN A 23 4.17 -8.94 1.21
N LYS A 24 3.60 -8.78 0.00
CA LYS A 24 4.28 -9.23 -1.21
C LYS A 24 5.59 -8.49 -1.48
N LEU A 25 5.64 -7.19 -1.20
CA LEU A 25 6.87 -6.41 -1.34
C LEU A 25 7.94 -6.90 -0.36
N ILE A 26 7.57 -7.19 0.88
CA ILE A 26 8.48 -7.71 1.91
C ILE A 26 9.00 -9.10 1.51
N GLU A 27 8.12 -10.00 1.09
CA GLU A 27 8.52 -11.32 0.58
C GLU A 27 9.50 -11.21 -0.60
N THR A 28 9.22 -10.30 -1.54
CA THR A 28 10.10 -10.09 -2.70
C THR A 28 11.45 -9.52 -2.25
N HIS A 29 11.48 -8.62 -1.26
CA HIS A 29 12.73 -8.15 -0.66
C HIS A 29 13.52 -9.31 -0.06
N ASP A 30 12.89 -10.15 0.77
CA ASP A 30 13.55 -11.26 1.45
C ASP A 30 14.16 -12.28 0.48
N LEU A 31 13.52 -12.48 -0.69
CA LEU A 31 13.96 -13.46 -1.69
C LEU A 31 15.00 -12.90 -2.67
N TYR A 32 14.88 -11.63 -3.07
CA TYR A 32 15.66 -11.07 -4.18
C TYR A 32 16.59 -9.92 -3.78
N GLY A 33 16.28 -9.22 -2.68
CA GLY A 33 16.96 -8.00 -2.27
C GLY A 33 16.81 -6.86 -3.29
N PHE A 34 17.53 -5.77 -3.06
CA PHE A 34 17.47 -4.55 -3.86
C PHE A 34 17.74 -4.79 -5.36
N GLY A 35 18.91 -5.35 -5.70
CA GLY A 35 19.38 -5.43 -7.09
C GLY A 35 18.56 -6.34 -8.01
N LYS A 36 17.73 -7.24 -7.46
CA LYS A 36 16.84 -8.13 -8.24
C LYS A 36 15.38 -7.97 -7.88
N PHE A 37 15.02 -6.93 -7.12
CA PHE A 37 13.66 -6.75 -6.61
C PHE A 37 12.61 -6.77 -7.72
N GLN A 38 12.88 -6.04 -8.82
CA GLN A 38 11.97 -5.95 -9.95
C GLN A 38 11.78 -7.29 -10.69
N GLU A 39 12.75 -8.21 -10.61
CA GLU A 39 12.65 -9.55 -11.21
C GLU A 39 11.69 -10.45 -10.41
N GLY A 40 11.60 -10.24 -9.09
CA GLY A 40 10.70 -11.00 -8.21
C GLY A 40 9.25 -10.51 -8.19
N MET A 41 8.97 -9.34 -8.78
CA MET A 41 7.64 -8.72 -8.75
C MET A 41 6.74 -9.22 -9.89
N ASN A 42 5.60 -9.79 -9.52
CA ASN A 42 4.50 -10.09 -10.44
C ASN A 42 3.14 -9.79 -9.75
N PRO A 43 2.41 -8.74 -10.16
CA PRO A 43 2.72 -7.79 -11.23
C PRO A 43 3.92 -6.89 -10.91
N ARG A 44 4.49 -6.24 -11.94
CA ARG A 44 5.57 -5.26 -11.77
C ARG A 44 5.14 -4.10 -10.86
N LEU A 45 6.10 -3.51 -10.17
CA LEU A 45 5.85 -2.46 -9.19
C LEU A 45 5.20 -1.20 -9.81
N ASP A 46 5.49 -0.87 -11.07
CA ASP A 46 4.86 0.27 -11.76
C ASP A 46 3.34 0.05 -11.97
N VAL A 47 2.93 -1.20 -12.21
CA VAL A 47 1.51 -1.59 -12.31
C VAL A 47 0.84 -1.49 -10.95
N VAL A 48 1.52 -1.94 -9.88
CA VAL A 48 1.04 -1.79 -8.49
C VAL A 48 0.82 -0.31 -8.17
N VAL A 49 1.79 0.56 -8.48
CA VAL A 49 1.69 2.00 -8.25
C VAL A 49 0.51 2.63 -9.00
N LYS A 50 0.26 2.24 -10.25
CA LYS A 50 -0.90 2.72 -11.03
C LYS A 50 -2.22 2.36 -10.35
N THR A 51 -2.38 1.11 -9.91
CA THR A 51 -3.56 0.67 -9.16
C THR A 51 -3.71 1.45 -7.86
N PHE A 52 -2.61 1.63 -7.12
CA PHE A 52 -2.59 2.37 -5.87
C PHE A 52 -2.90 3.86 -6.01
N ASN A 53 -2.63 4.49 -7.15
CA ASN A 53 -3.08 5.86 -7.40
C ASN A 53 -4.60 5.98 -7.44
N VAL A 54 -5.29 4.99 -7.99
CA VAL A 54 -6.77 4.94 -8.01
C VAL A 54 -7.30 4.72 -6.58
N VAL A 55 -6.73 3.76 -5.86
CA VAL A 55 -7.12 3.45 -4.47
C VAL A 55 -6.91 4.65 -3.54
N ASP A 56 -5.77 5.34 -3.64
CA ASP A 56 -5.47 6.53 -2.82
C ASP A 56 -6.46 7.68 -3.10
N ALA A 57 -6.88 7.88 -4.35
CA ALA A 57 -7.89 8.88 -4.69
C ALA A 57 -9.26 8.54 -4.09
N MET A 58 -9.65 7.26 -4.10
CA MET A 58 -10.88 6.80 -3.44
C MET A 58 -10.81 6.98 -1.92
N LEU A 59 -9.71 6.55 -1.30
CA LEU A 59 -9.47 6.70 0.14
C LEU A 59 -9.47 8.16 0.59
N LYS A 60 -8.88 9.06 -0.21
CA LYS A 60 -8.94 10.50 0.04
C LYS A 60 -10.38 11.01 0.05
N THR A 61 -11.18 10.61 -0.94
CA THR A 61 -12.59 11.00 -1.04
C THR A 61 -13.41 10.50 0.15
N LEU A 62 -13.15 9.26 0.60
CA LEU A 62 -13.78 8.69 1.80
C LEU A 62 -13.40 9.45 3.07
N ALA A 63 -12.11 9.78 3.26
CA ALA A 63 -11.66 10.57 4.40
C ALA A 63 -12.31 11.96 4.45
N GLU A 64 -12.47 12.61 3.28
CA GLU A 64 -13.05 13.95 3.16
C GLU A 64 -14.59 13.96 3.29
N SER A 65 -15.24 12.80 3.25
CA SER A 65 -16.72 12.70 3.36
C SER A 65 -17.27 13.12 4.72
N GLY A 66 -16.46 13.04 5.79
CA GLY A 66 -16.89 13.24 7.17
C GLY A 66 -17.83 12.15 7.72
N GLN A 67 -17.95 11.02 7.02
CA GLN A 67 -18.87 9.92 7.39
C GLN A 67 -18.18 8.73 8.07
N LEU A 68 -16.85 8.74 8.16
CA LEU A 68 -16.08 7.64 8.72
C LEU A 68 -16.08 7.68 10.25
N ASP A 69 -16.23 6.52 10.87
CA ASP A 69 -15.94 6.38 12.29
C ASP A 69 -14.42 6.47 12.56
N PRO A 70 -13.98 6.61 13.82
CA PRO A 70 -12.55 6.73 14.14
C PRO A 70 -11.70 5.54 13.69
N ASP A 71 -12.24 4.32 13.68
CA ASP A 71 -11.51 3.12 13.28
C ASP A 71 -11.36 3.04 11.77
N GLU A 72 -12.43 3.31 11.03
CA GLU A 72 -12.43 3.46 9.57
C GLU A 72 -11.46 4.55 9.13
N TYR A 73 -11.50 5.72 9.78
CA TYR A 73 -10.59 6.83 9.49
C TYR A 73 -9.12 6.43 9.70
N ARG A 74 -8.82 5.72 10.80
CA ARG A 74 -7.48 5.19 11.05
C ARG A 74 -7.02 4.22 9.97
N GLN A 75 -7.87 3.29 9.54
CA GLN A 75 -7.54 2.35 8.44
C GLN A 75 -7.26 3.11 7.14
N VAL A 76 -8.07 4.10 6.80
CA VAL A 76 -7.85 4.95 5.63
C VAL A 76 -6.49 5.64 5.69
N ILE A 77 -6.12 6.22 6.83
CA ILE A 77 -4.80 6.86 6.99
C ILE A 77 -3.66 5.85 6.84
N ASN A 78 -3.76 4.68 7.48
CA ASN A 78 -2.72 3.64 7.40
C ASN A 78 -2.57 3.11 5.97
N SER A 79 -3.66 2.84 5.26
CA SER A 79 -3.64 2.44 3.85
C SER A 79 -2.92 3.46 3.00
N ARG A 80 -3.24 4.75 3.17
CA ARG A 80 -2.62 5.84 2.40
C ARG A 80 -1.12 5.97 2.69
N GLN A 81 -0.69 5.77 3.93
CA GLN A 81 0.74 5.74 4.29
C GLN A 81 1.47 4.58 3.60
N CYS A 82 0.90 3.37 3.63
CA CYS A 82 1.48 2.21 2.94
C CYS A 82 1.58 2.42 1.42
N ILE A 83 0.53 2.99 0.82
CA ILE A 83 0.52 3.37 -0.59
C ILE A 83 1.61 4.39 -0.89
N TYR A 84 1.76 5.43 -0.06
CA TYR A 84 2.81 6.43 -0.20
C TYR A 84 4.21 5.84 -0.14
N HIS A 85 4.48 4.95 0.83
CA HIS A 85 5.77 4.26 0.92
C HIS A 85 6.03 3.36 -0.29
N THR A 86 5.01 2.66 -0.78
CA THR A 86 5.11 1.85 -2.01
C THR A 86 5.47 2.69 -3.23
N LYS A 87 4.88 3.89 -3.36
CA LYS A 87 5.23 4.83 -4.45
C LYS A 87 6.68 5.30 -4.35
N ARG A 88 7.16 5.61 -3.15
CA ARG A 88 8.57 5.96 -2.92
C ARG A 88 9.51 4.80 -3.20
N LEU A 89 9.09 3.57 -2.89
CA LEU A 89 9.89 2.36 -3.13
C LEU A 89 10.14 2.19 -4.63
N ALA A 90 9.10 2.44 -5.44
CA ALA A 90 9.24 2.43 -6.90
C ALA A 90 10.25 3.48 -7.38
N LEU A 91 10.18 4.70 -6.85
CA LEU A 91 11.13 5.76 -7.19
C LEU A 91 12.56 5.42 -6.79
N ALA A 92 12.78 4.89 -5.59
CA ALA A 92 14.09 4.48 -5.10
C ALA A 92 14.73 3.40 -5.99
N LEU A 93 13.92 2.43 -6.42
CA LEU A 93 14.37 1.39 -7.37
C LEU A 93 14.67 1.97 -8.75
N ASP A 94 13.87 2.91 -9.24
CA ASP A 94 14.11 3.57 -10.53
C ASP A 94 15.35 4.49 -10.50
N SER A 95 15.70 5.05 -9.34
CA SER A 95 16.85 5.94 -9.14
C SER A 95 18.11 5.24 -8.61
N ASP A 96 18.08 3.92 -8.46
CA ASP A 96 19.17 3.11 -7.87
C ASP A 96 19.59 3.60 -6.45
N ASP A 97 18.63 4.09 -5.66
CA ASP A 97 18.83 4.61 -4.30
C ASP A 97 18.56 3.51 -3.26
N GLN A 98 19.61 2.75 -2.93
CA GLN A 98 19.51 1.63 -2.00
C GLN A 98 19.19 2.07 -0.56
N ASP A 99 19.74 3.20 -0.11
CA ASP A 99 19.54 3.68 1.27
C ASP A 99 18.06 4.01 1.52
N GLU A 100 17.44 4.71 0.55
CA GLU A 100 16.01 5.01 0.60
C GLU A 100 15.17 3.73 0.47
N TYR A 101 15.56 2.79 -0.40
CA TYR A 101 14.91 1.49 -0.52
C TYR A 101 14.89 0.73 0.81
N ASP A 102 16.04 0.58 1.48
CA ASP A 102 16.16 -0.17 2.73
C ASP A 102 15.34 0.48 3.85
N ASN A 103 15.35 1.82 3.91
CA ASN A 103 14.51 2.58 4.82
C ASN A 103 13.01 2.33 4.57
N LEU A 104 12.57 2.33 3.31
CA LEU A 104 11.17 2.10 2.96
C LEU A 104 10.71 0.68 3.23
N ILE A 105 11.55 -0.33 2.96
CA ILE A 105 11.26 -1.73 3.35
C ILE A 105 11.09 -1.81 4.87
N SER A 106 11.99 -1.21 5.65
CA SER A 106 11.86 -1.18 7.11
C SER A 106 10.56 -0.52 7.58
N LEU A 107 10.13 0.57 6.94
CA LEU A 107 8.87 1.24 7.26
C LEU A 107 7.65 0.38 6.91
N LEU A 108 7.67 -0.27 5.75
CA LEU A 108 6.60 -1.16 5.29
C LEU A 108 6.48 -2.40 6.20
N SER A 109 7.58 -3.02 6.61
CA SER A 109 7.58 -4.16 7.53
C SER A 109 7.06 -3.84 8.93
N LYS A 110 7.06 -2.57 9.35
CA LYS A 110 6.44 -2.16 10.63
C LYS A 110 4.91 -2.08 10.55
N GLN A 111 4.36 -1.95 9.35
CA GLN A 111 2.91 -1.88 9.12
C GLN A 111 2.28 -3.27 8.88
N ALA A 112 3.11 -4.22 8.44
CA ALA A 112 2.74 -5.60 8.16
C ALA A 112 3.38 -6.54 9.19
N PRO A 113 2.67 -6.94 10.26
CA PRO A 113 3.09 -8.08 11.06
C PRO A 113 2.88 -9.32 10.21
N VAL A 114 3.96 -9.88 9.68
CA VAL A 114 3.96 -11.17 8.96
C VAL A 114 3.32 -12.27 9.82
#